data_AF-A0A3N9V692-F1
#
_entry.id   AF-A0A3N9V692-F1
#
_cell.length_a   1.000
_cell.length_b   1.000
_cell.length_c   1.000
_cell.angle_alpha   90.00
_cell.angle_beta   90.00
_cell.angle_gamma   90.00
#
_symmetry.space_group_name_H-M   'P 1'
#
loop_
_entity.id
_entity.type
_entity.pdbx_description
1 polymer ?
#
loop_
_entity_poly.entity_id
_entity_poly.type
_entity_poly.pdbx_seq_one_letter_code
_entity_poly.pdbx_strand_id
1 'polypeptide(L)'
;GVEYRCPLLDARLVQQYLSTPGIEKVGPGGIGRYLHRRAIKGVVPQRVAWKPAKDMGYEHYLRKARIRWVAQTAKDARALDADLHPLLDELIDRSKLRETIKLAESGLTTPEFAFSCRIGVGGLKWLDRWLRMA
;
A
#
# COMPACT_ATOMS: atom_id res chain seq x y z
N GLY A 1 3.41 32.34 16.79
CA GLY A 1 2.74 31.19 16.16
C GLY A 1 2.89 31.29 14.66
N VAL A 2 2.84 30.18 13.93
CA VAL A 2 2.89 30.16 12.45
C VAL A 2 1.49 29.85 11.93
N GLU A 3 0.98 30.66 11.00
CA GLU A 3 -0.27 30.38 10.30
C GLU A 3 0.00 29.41 9.14
N TYR A 4 -0.57 28.20 9.21
CA TYR A 4 -0.44 27.20 8.16
C TYR A 4 -1.57 27.36 7.14
N ARG A 5 -1.21 27.46 5.85
CA ARG A 5 -2.18 27.51 4.75
C ARG A 5 -2.06 26.28 3.87
N CYS A 6 -3.19 25.70 3.49
CA CYS A 6 -3.26 24.53 2.63
C CYS A 6 -4.09 24.81 1.37
N PRO A 7 -3.49 25.39 0.30
CA PRO A 7 -4.22 25.78 -0.91
C PRO A 7 -4.94 24.62 -1.62
N LEU A 8 -4.46 23.39 -1.46
CA LEU A 8 -5.09 22.20 -2.04
C LEU A 8 -6.42 21.84 -1.39
N LEU A 9 -6.77 22.46 -0.25
CA LEU A 9 -8.04 22.31 0.44
C LEU A 9 -9.00 23.48 0.19
N ASP A 10 -8.73 24.35 -0.80
CA ASP A 10 -9.70 25.35 -1.25
C ASP A 10 -11.00 24.65 -1.70
N ALA A 11 -12.14 25.12 -1.19
CA ALA A 11 -13.44 24.47 -1.41
C ALA A 11 -13.80 24.34 -2.90
N ARG A 12 -13.45 25.35 -3.72
CA ARG A 12 -13.73 25.34 -5.16
C ARG A 12 -12.85 24.32 -5.87
N LEU A 13 -11.57 24.22 -5.46
CA LEU A 13 -10.65 23.23 -6.00
C LEU A 13 -11.11 21.81 -5.67
N VAL A 14 -11.55 21.56 -4.44
CA VAL A 14 -12.06 20.26 -4.01
C VAL A 14 -13.33 19.89 -4.79
N GLN A 15 -14.29 20.81 -4.90
CA GLN A 15 -15.52 20.58 -5.67
C GLN A 15 -15.21 20.26 -7.14
N GLN A 16 -14.31 21.01 -7.77
CA GLN A 16 -13.87 20.75 -9.15
C GLN A 16 -13.21 19.37 -9.27
N TYR A 17 -12.36 18.98 -8.31
CA TYR A 17 -11.71 17.67 -8.34
C TYR A 17 -12.71 16.52 -8.19
N LEU A 18 -13.72 16.67 -7.34
CA LEU A 18 -14.76 15.66 -7.14
C LEU A 18 -15.67 15.53 -8.37
N SER A 19 -16.01 16.64 -9.04
CA SER A 19 -16.81 16.63 -10.28
C SER A 19 -16.06 16.14 -11.52
N THR A 20 -14.72 16.10 -11.46
CA THR A 20 -13.88 15.64 -12.58
C THR A 20 -14.05 14.13 -12.81
N PRO A 21 -14.26 13.67 -14.07
CA PRO A 21 -14.32 12.25 -14.41
C PRO A 21 -13.09 11.45 -13.94
N GLY A 22 -13.30 10.21 -13.49
CA GLY A 22 -12.23 9.36 -12.97
C GLY A 22 -11.07 9.14 -13.94
N ILE A 23 -11.37 9.06 -15.25
CA ILE A 23 -10.37 8.89 -16.31
C ILE A 23 -9.36 10.04 -16.39
N GLU A 24 -9.70 11.23 -15.88
CA GLU A 24 -8.78 12.37 -15.84
C GLU A 24 -7.84 12.32 -14.61
N LYS A 25 -8.21 11.54 -13.58
CA LYS A 25 -7.46 11.42 -12.32
C LYS A 25 -6.27 10.46 -12.47
N VAL A 26 -6.39 9.48 -13.36
CA VAL A 26 -5.37 8.45 -13.65
C VAL A 26 -5.07 8.45 -15.15
N GLY A 27 -3.82 8.69 -15.50
CA GLY A 27 -3.37 8.76 -16.89
C GLY A 27 -2.90 7.41 -17.44
N PRO A 28 -2.41 7.40 -18.71
CA PRO A 28 -1.80 6.22 -19.32
C PRO A 28 -0.72 5.59 -18.43
N GLY A 29 -0.68 4.26 -18.36
CA GLY A 29 0.26 3.53 -17.51
C GLY A 29 0.01 3.66 -16.00
N GLY A 30 -1.20 4.05 -15.58
CA GLY A 30 -1.57 4.14 -14.16
C GLY A 30 -1.00 5.36 -13.43
N ILE A 31 -0.56 6.39 -14.16
CA ILE A 31 0.02 7.60 -13.55
C ILE A 31 -1.05 8.36 -12.77
N GLY A 32 -0.95 8.33 -11.44
CA GLY A 32 -1.86 9.07 -10.56
C GLY A 32 -1.64 10.60 -10.59
N ARG A 33 -2.69 11.34 -10.18
CA ARG A 33 -2.75 12.81 -10.20
C ARG A 33 -2.53 13.38 -11.61
N TYR A 34 -2.99 12.68 -12.63
CA TYR A 34 -2.66 12.98 -14.02
C TYR A 34 -3.10 14.38 -14.46
N LEU A 35 -4.37 14.75 -14.21
CA LEU A 35 -4.87 16.10 -14.46
C LEU A 35 -3.98 17.19 -13.83
N HIS A 36 -3.61 17.02 -12.56
CA HIS A 36 -2.77 17.99 -11.86
C HIS A 36 -1.37 18.10 -12.49
N ARG A 37 -0.75 16.96 -12.87
CA ARG A 37 0.56 16.94 -13.53
C ARG A 37 0.55 17.65 -14.89
N ARG A 38 -0.55 17.50 -15.66
CA ARG A 38 -0.74 18.24 -16.92
C ARG A 38 -0.91 19.74 -16.66
N ALA A 39 -1.68 20.12 -15.63
CA ALA A 39 -1.96 21.52 -15.30
C ALA A 39 -0.69 22.31 -14.88
N ILE A 40 0.28 21.65 -14.23
CA ILE A 40 1.54 22.28 -13.82
C ILE A 40 2.67 22.15 -14.86
N LYS A 41 2.39 21.64 -16.06
CA LYS A 41 3.38 21.50 -17.12
C LYS A 41 3.93 22.88 -17.47
N GLY A 42 5.26 23.03 -17.44
CA GLY A 42 5.93 24.32 -17.69
C GLY A 42 6.09 25.20 -16.46
N VAL A 43 5.38 24.92 -15.35
CA VAL A 43 5.58 25.60 -14.06
C VAL A 43 6.78 25.01 -13.32
N VAL A 44 6.96 23.70 -13.41
CA VAL A 44 8.11 22.98 -12.82
C VAL A 44 8.84 22.17 -13.89
N PRO A 45 10.13 21.82 -13.69
CA PRO A 45 10.86 20.98 -14.63
C PRO A 45 10.13 19.68 -14.94
N GLN A 46 10.22 19.21 -16.18
CA GLN A 46 9.48 18.03 -16.65
C GLN A 46 9.76 16.79 -15.79
N ARG A 47 11.02 16.59 -15.37
CA ARG A 47 11.42 15.50 -14.46
C ARG A 47 10.68 15.52 -13.11
N VAL A 48 10.26 16.70 -12.63
CA VAL A 48 9.50 16.86 -11.38
C VAL A 48 8.01 16.64 -11.64
N ALA A 49 7.45 17.28 -12.66
CA ALA A 49 6.03 17.15 -13.03
C ALA A 49 5.64 15.68 -13.28
N TRP A 50 6.54 14.90 -13.88
CA TRP A 50 6.30 13.51 -14.26
C TRP A 50 6.99 12.47 -13.38
N LYS A 51 7.56 12.89 -12.23
CA LYS A 51 8.17 11.96 -11.28
C LYS A 51 7.14 10.90 -10.83
N PRO A 52 7.37 9.60 -11.05
CA PRO A 52 6.35 8.57 -10.79
C PRO A 52 5.92 8.52 -9.33
N ALA A 53 6.90 8.48 -8.42
CA ALA A 53 6.69 8.44 -6.98
C ALA A 53 7.00 9.79 -6.31
N LYS A 54 6.40 10.03 -5.14
CA LYS A 54 6.79 11.12 -4.24
C LYS A 54 8.06 10.80 -3.44
N ASP A 55 8.74 9.71 -3.76
CA ASP A 55 9.92 9.29 -3.02
C ASP A 55 11.05 10.32 -3.16
N MET A 56 11.58 10.80 -2.04
CA MET A 56 12.67 11.77 -1.99
C MET A 56 14.02 11.11 -1.63
N GLY A 57 14.17 9.81 -1.91
CA GLY A 57 15.35 9.02 -1.57
C GLY A 57 15.16 8.09 -0.36
N TYR A 58 13.92 7.92 0.10
CA TYR A 58 13.55 6.99 1.16
C TYR A 58 13.46 5.54 0.69
N GLU A 59 13.49 5.26 -0.62
CA GLU A 59 13.38 3.90 -1.15
C GLU A 59 14.46 2.95 -0.57
N HIS A 60 15.67 3.44 -0.30
CA HIS A 60 16.70 2.63 0.36
C HIS A 60 16.30 2.19 1.78
N TYR A 61 15.69 3.10 2.57
CA TYR A 61 15.17 2.78 3.90
C TYR A 61 13.95 1.86 3.81
N LEU A 62 13.04 2.14 2.87
CA LEU A 62 11.86 1.32 2.63
C LEU A 62 12.23 -0.09 2.19
N ARG A 63 13.28 -0.27 1.38
CA ARG A 63 13.77 -1.59 0.96
C ARG A 63 14.23 -2.43 2.15
N LYS A 64 15.03 -1.87 3.06
CA LYS A 64 15.47 -2.58 4.28
C LYS A 64 14.27 -2.92 5.18
N ALA A 65 13.36 -1.98 5.36
CA ALA A 65 12.14 -2.19 6.14
C ALA A 65 11.27 -3.30 5.51
N ARG A 66 11.16 -3.33 4.18
CA ARG A 66 10.39 -4.31 3.43
C ARG A 66 10.90 -5.73 3.60
N ILE A 67 12.21 -5.93 3.49
CA ILE A 67 12.84 -7.24 3.74
C ILE A 67 12.48 -7.72 5.15
N ARG A 68 12.63 -6.84 6.15
CA ARG A 68 12.26 -7.16 7.54
C ARG A 68 10.77 -7.49 7.69
N TRP A 69 9.90 -6.72 7.07
CA TRP A 69 8.45 -6.94 7.13
C TRP A 69 8.04 -8.25 6.47
N VAL A 70 8.57 -8.57 5.30
CA VAL A 70 8.29 -9.84 4.61
C VAL A 70 8.77 -11.02 5.46
N ALA A 71 9.98 -10.95 6.02
CA ALA A 71 10.50 -11.98 6.91
C ALA A 71 9.65 -12.17 8.18
N GLN A 72 9.20 -11.08 8.80
CA GLN A 72 8.29 -11.16 9.95
C GLN A 72 6.92 -11.71 9.55
N THR A 73 6.42 -11.32 8.38
CA THR A 73 5.13 -11.76 7.87
C THR A 73 5.13 -13.25 7.55
N ALA A 74 6.21 -13.80 6.99
CA ALA A 74 6.37 -15.23 6.79
C ALA A 74 6.29 -16.01 8.12
N LYS A 75 6.95 -15.51 9.17
CA LYS A 75 6.89 -16.12 10.51
C LYS A 75 5.46 -16.09 11.08
N ASP A 76 4.81 -14.95 11.01
CA ASP A 76 3.43 -14.77 11.49
C ASP A 76 2.46 -15.67 10.69
N ALA A 77 2.59 -15.71 9.37
CA ALA A 77 1.77 -16.54 8.50
C ALA A 77 1.97 -18.03 8.76
N ARG A 78 3.20 -18.49 9.03
CA ARG A 78 3.44 -19.89 9.44
C ARG A 78 2.79 -20.25 10.77
N ALA A 79 2.85 -19.35 11.74
CA ALA A 79 2.19 -19.57 13.04
C ALA A 79 0.67 -19.71 12.85
N LEU A 80 0.08 -18.84 12.03
CA LEU A 80 -1.34 -18.92 11.67
C LEU A 80 -1.67 -20.16 10.83
N ASP A 81 -0.79 -20.60 9.93
CA ASP A 81 -1.04 -21.82 9.16
C ASP A 81 -1.08 -23.07 10.07
N ALA A 82 -0.24 -23.09 11.11
CA ALA A 82 -0.15 -24.19 12.06
C ALA A 82 -1.31 -24.24 13.06
N ASP A 83 -1.75 -23.09 13.56
CA ASP A 83 -2.80 -22.99 14.58
C ASP A 83 -3.68 -21.75 14.30
N LEU A 84 -4.66 -21.92 13.42
CA LEU A 84 -5.68 -20.90 13.17
C LEU A 84 -6.93 -21.20 13.98
N HIS A 85 -7.58 -20.16 14.47
CA HIS A 85 -8.87 -20.29 15.12
C HIS A 85 -9.89 -21.01 14.19
N PRO A 86 -10.64 -22.02 14.68
CA PRO A 86 -11.53 -22.83 13.83
C PRO A 86 -12.55 -22.04 13.01
N LEU A 87 -13.10 -20.95 13.56
CA LEU A 87 -14.04 -20.07 12.84
C LEU A 87 -13.45 -19.37 11.61
N LEU A 88 -12.13 -19.26 11.52
CA LEU A 88 -11.45 -18.69 10.36
C LEU A 88 -11.10 -19.74 9.31
N ASP A 89 -11.17 -21.04 9.64
CA ASP A 89 -10.71 -22.10 8.75
C ASP A 89 -11.56 -22.19 7.48
N GLU A 90 -12.86 -21.93 7.60
CA GLU A 90 -13.80 -21.89 6.46
C GLU A 90 -13.73 -20.58 5.66
N LEU A 91 -13.20 -19.51 6.25
CA LEU A 91 -13.16 -18.16 5.65
C LEU A 91 -11.85 -17.88 4.90
N ILE A 92 -10.78 -18.62 5.23
CA ILE A 92 -9.44 -18.34 4.74
C ILE A 92 -9.00 -19.39 3.73
N ASP A 93 -8.59 -18.93 2.56
CA ASP A 93 -7.92 -19.77 1.57
C ASP A 93 -6.51 -20.17 2.05
N ARG A 94 -6.41 -21.36 2.65
CA ARG A 94 -5.16 -21.96 3.15
C ARG A 94 -4.13 -22.18 2.04
N SER A 95 -4.56 -22.52 0.83
CA SER A 95 -3.66 -22.73 -0.29
C SER A 95 -2.95 -21.43 -0.65
N LYS A 96 -3.70 -20.33 -0.70
CA LYS A 96 -3.17 -18.99 -0.94
C LYS A 96 -2.28 -18.48 0.20
N LEU A 97 -2.62 -18.79 1.46
CA LEU A 97 -1.77 -18.47 2.60
C LEU A 97 -0.42 -19.18 2.50
N ARG A 98 -0.43 -20.48 2.19
CA ARG A 98 0.79 -21.30 2.01
C ARG A 98 1.64 -20.85 0.83
N GLU A 99 1.01 -20.46 -0.28
CA GLU A 99 1.72 -19.86 -1.42
C GLU A 99 2.39 -18.54 -1.00
N THR A 100 1.69 -17.69 -0.26
CA THR A 100 2.25 -16.43 0.27
C THR A 100 3.46 -16.69 1.17
N ILE A 101 3.41 -17.71 2.04
CA ILE A 101 4.54 -18.14 2.87
C ILE A 101 5.73 -18.54 1.99
N LYS A 102 5.51 -19.42 1.00
CA LYS A 102 6.58 -19.87 0.08
C LYS A 102 7.23 -18.71 -0.66
N LEU A 103 6.43 -17.78 -1.18
CA LEU A 103 6.93 -16.59 -1.89
C LEU A 103 7.72 -15.65 -0.96
N ALA A 104 7.27 -15.48 0.28
CA ALA A 104 7.99 -14.67 1.25
C ALA A 104 9.33 -15.30 1.64
N GLU A 105 9.37 -16.62 1.76
CA GLU A 105 10.57 -17.39 2.12
C GLU A 105 11.58 -17.51 0.99
N SER A 106 11.12 -17.51 -0.27
CA SER A 106 12.02 -17.44 -1.44
C SER A 106 12.72 -16.08 -1.56
N GLY A 107 12.33 -15.09 -0.75
CA GLY A 107 12.92 -13.75 -0.75
C GLY A 107 12.22 -12.77 -1.69
N LEU A 108 10.98 -13.04 -2.12
CA LEU A 108 10.21 -12.07 -2.90
C LEU A 108 9.90 -10.82 -2.04
N THR A 109 10.46 -9.67 -2.42
CA THR A 109 10.26 -8.40 -1.70
C THR A 109 9.88 -7.27 -2.65
N THR A 110 9.02 -7.53 -3.63
CA THR A 110 8.44 -6.43 -4.44
C THR A 110 7.58 -5.53 -3.53
N PRO A 111 7.48 -4.22 -3.83
CA PRO A 111 6.65 -3.32 -3.03
C PRO A 111 5.21 -3.82 -2.89
N GLU A 112 4.63 -4.29 -3.98
CA GLU A 112 3.25 -4.76 -4.08
C GLU A 112 3.04 -6.02 -3.24
N PHE A 113 3.95 -6.98 -3.35
CA PHE A 113 3.90 -8.22 -2.57
C PHE A 113 4.04 -7.92 -1.08
N ALA A 114 5.04 -7.12 -0.69
CA ALA A 114 5.28 -6.81 0.70
C ALA A 114 4.13 -6.02 1.34
N PHE A 115 3.50 -5.11 0.58
CA PHE A 115 2.30 -4.41 1.01
C PHE A 115 1.14 -5.37 1.21
N SER A 116 0.84 -6.21 0.21
CA SER A 116 -0.23 -7.20 0.27
C SER A 116 -0.06 -8.17 1.43
N CYS A 117 1.15 -8.72 1.60
CA CYS A 117 1.49 -9.62 2.72
C CYS A 117 1.23 -8.95 4.07
N ARG A 118 1.75 -7.73 4.25
CA ARG A 118 1.62 -7.00 5.53
C ARG A 118 0.17 -6.76 5.89
N ILE A 119 -0.66 -6.33 4.94
CA ILE A 119 -2.07 -6.03 5.20
C ILE A 119 -2.86 -7.32 5.42
N GLY A 120 -2.69 -8.31 4.53
CA GLY A 120 -3.44 -9.56 4.58
C GLY A 120 -3.14 -10.38 5.84
N VAL A 121 -1.87 -10.74 6.05
CA VAL A 121 -1.45 -11.55 7.20
C VAL A 121 -1.60 -10.76 8.50
N GLY A 122 -1.32 -9.46 8.49
CA GLY A 122 -1.52 -8.59 9.65
C GLY A 122 -2.99 -8.55 10.09
N GLY A 123 -3.92 -8.43 9.14
CA GLY A 123 -5.35 -8.50 9.40
C GLY A 123 -5.78 -9.87 9.93
N LEU A 124 -5.31 -10.95 9.31
CA LEU A 124 -5.60 -12.32 9.76
C LEU A 124 -5.11 -12.58 11.19
N LYS A 125 -3.88 -12.16 11.50
CA LYS A 125 -3.29 -12.24 12.85
C LYS A 125 -4.13 -11.50 13.89
N TRP A 126 -4.65 -10.34 13.52
CA TRP A 126 -5.48 -9.54 14.42
C TRP A 126 -6.84 -10.22 14.66
N LEU A 127 -7.47 -10.74 13.61
CA LEU A 127 -8.73 -11.49 13.72
C LEU A 127 -8.59 -12.76 14.54
N ASP A 128 -7.55 -13.56 14.30
CA ASP A 128 -7.27 -14.78 15.07
C ASP A 128 -7.10 -14.46 16.56
N ARG A 129 -6.30 -13.45 16.88
CA ARG A 129 -6.11 -13.01 18.27
C ARG A 129 -7.42 -12.51 18.89
N TRP A 130 -8.23 -11.75 18.15
CA TRP A 130 -9.50 -11.24 18.66
C TRP A 130 -10.47 -12.39 19.00
N LEU A 131 -10.61 -13.37 18.11
CA LEU A 131 -11.48 -14.54 18.32
C LEU A 131 -11.03 -15.41 19.49
N ARG A 132 -9.73 -15.47 19.78
CA ARG A 132 -9.20 -16.20 20.94
C ARG A 132 -9.39 -15.48 22.28
N MET A 133 -9.67 -14.18 22.26
CA MET A 133 -9.92 -13.38 23.46
C MET A 133 -11.41 -13.19 23.75
N ALA A 134 -12.26 -13.41 22.74
CA ALA A 134 -13.72 -13.37 22.84
C ALA A 134 -14.25 -14.69 23.41
#